data_AF-A0A350EXS4-F1
#
_entry.id   AF-A0A350EXS4-F1
#
_cell.length_a   1.000
_cell.length_b   1.000
_cell.length_c   1.000
_cell.angle_alpha   90.00
_cell.angle_beta   90.00
_cell.angle_gamma   90.00
#
_symmetry.space_group_name_H-M   'P 1'
#
loop_
_entity.id
_entity.type
_entity.pdbx_description
1 polymer ?
#
loop_
_entity_poly.entity_id
_entity_poly.type
_entity_poly.pdbx_seq_one_letter_code
_entity_poly.pdbx_strand_id
1 'polypeptide(L)'
;MGPAPHGLRLPGRHDRPLPAAGARPLVWRRHLRRHATSQSTPQMTPVPTAATPLRILQMNSLLNGGGTDDRAVRLIAGFHARGHRVAIAGLPDRKYGRIAREWGVPMVPAGPGKAAYILGSARELRRGKYQILQAHHGRDYWPAVVAGILSGVRPSLVLVRHLAKSPSSFVSRRFLLNRCEAMVAVSEFVAEVLKKGSYEPDSP
;
A
#
# COMPACT_ATOMS: atom_id res chain seq x y z
N MET A 1 40.86 -21.57 56.01
CA MET A 1 39.64 -21.80 56.82
C MET A 1 38.55 -20.90 56.28
N GLY A 2 37.44 -21.48 55.78
CA GLY A 2 36.24 -20.74 55.37
C GLY A 2 35.46 -20.15 56.57
N PRO A 3 34.34 -19.44 56.34
CA PRO A 3 33.15 -20.11 55.81
C PRO A 3 32.39 -19.35 54.69
N ALA A 4 31.36 -20.06 54.22
CA ALA A 4 30.49 -19.88 53.05
C ALA A 4 29.45 -18.74 53.14
N PRO A 5 28.76 -18.40 52.02
CA PRO A 5 27.85 -17.25 51.92
C PRO A 5 26.39 -17.61 52.32
N HIS A 6 25.70 -16.67 52.97
CA HIS A 6 24.27 -16.77 53.25
C HIS A 6 23.42 -15.99 52.22
N GLY A 7 22.53 -16.71 51.54
CA GLY A 7 21.11 -16.34 51.45
C GLY A 7 20.65 -15.46 50.28
N LEU A 8 20.43 -16.08 49.12
CA LEU A 8 19.45 -15.63 48.11
C LEU A 8 18.01 -15.93 48.60
N ARG A 9 17.09 -14.96 48.52
CA ARG A 9 15.64 -15.19 48.33
C ARG A 9 14.99 -13.93 47.73
N LEU A 10 14.74 -13.95 46.42
CA LEU A 10 13.81 -13.04 45.75
C LEU A 10 12.41 -13.71 45.71
N PRO A 11 11.31 -13.00 46.00
CA PRO A 11 9.98 -13.58 45.95
C PRO A 11 9.39 -13.61 44.52
N GLY A 12 8.95 -14.81 44.13
CA GLY A 12 7.69 -15.07 43.42
C GLY A 12 7.45 -14.37 42.07
N ARG A 13 7.97 -14.95 40.98
CA ARG A 13 7.33 -14.80 39.65
C ARG A 13 6.08 -15.68 39.63
N HIS A 14 4.92 -15.05 39.46
CA HIS A 14 3.69 -15.74 39.09
C HIS A 14 3.83 -16.28 37.66
N ASP A 15 3.89 -17.60 37.54
CA ASP A 15 3.66 -18.34 36.31
C ASP A 15 2.22 -18.09 35.84
N ARG A 16 2.07 -17.33 34.75
CA ARG A 16 0.83 -17.34 33.96
C ARG A 16 0.93 -18.46 32.92
N PRO A 17 -0.02 -19.41 32.89
CA PRO A 17 -0.02 -20.45 31.87
C PRO A 17 -0.28 -19.84 30.48
N LEU A 18 0.50 -20.28 29.51
CA LEU A 18 0.27 -20.07 28.08
C LEU A 18 -1.09 -20.69 27.71
N PRO A 19 -1.99 -19.98 26.99
CA PRO A 19 -3.23 -20.59 26.53
C PRO A 19 -2.94 -21.69 25.50
N ALA A 20 -3.59 -22.82 25.73
CA ALA A 20 -3.45 -24.06 24.99
C ALA A 20 -3.73 -23.93 23.48
N ALA A 21 -2.97 -24.71 22.71
CA ALA A 21 -3.19 -24.96 21.29
C ALA A 21 -4.60 -25.55 21.07
N GLY A 22 -5.46 -24.77 20.41
CA GLY A 22 -6.84 -25.17 20.17
C GLY A 22 -7.64 -24.19 19.30
N ALA A 23 -7.01 -23.56 18.30
CA ALA A 23 -7.73 -22.76 17.32
C ALA A 23 -7.87 -23.56 16.01
N ARG A 24 -9.10 -23.98 15.73
CA ARG A 24 -9.53 -24.62 14.48
C ARG A 24 -9.08 -23.79 13.26
N PRO A 25 -8.56 -24.41 12.18
CA PRO A 25 -8.19 -23.67 10.99
C PRO A 25 -9.45 -23.13 10.31
N LEU A 26 -9.60 -21.81 10.31
CA LEU A 26 -10.65 -21.13 9.54
C LEU A 26 -10.21 -21.13 8.07
N VAL A 27 -10.63 -22.18 7.38
CA VAL A 27 -10.49 -22.40 5.94
C VAL A 27 -11.18 -21.24 5.21
N TRP A 28 -10.40 -20.31 4.65
CA TRP A 28 -10.91 -19.35 3.66
C TRP A 28 -10.58 -19.87 2.25
N ARG A 29 -11.46 -20.73 1.73
CA ARG A 29 -11.56 -21.04 0.31
C ARG A 29 -12.51 -20.05 -0.35
N ARG A 30 -12.02 -19.22 -1.26
CA ARG A 30 -12.82 -18.73 -2.39
C ARG A 30 -11.96 -18.57 -3.64
N HIS A 31 -12.10 -19.59 -4.49
CA HIS A 31 -11.70 -19.72 -5.89
C HIS A 31 -10.33 -19.18 -6.32
N LEU A 32 -9.29 -19.98 -6.05
CA LEU A 32 -8.19 -20.15 -6.99
C LEU A 32 -8.37 -21.51 -7.67
N ARG A 33 -8.63 -21.49 -8.98
CA ARG A 33 -8.54 -22.69 -9.80
C ARG A 33 -7.09 -23.17 -9.78
N ARG A 34 -6.95 -24.49 -9.73
CA ARG A 34 -5.70 -25.24 -9.67
C ARG A 34 -4.79 -24.84 -10.83
N HIS A 35 -3.56 -24.42 -10.55
CA HIS A 35 -2.40 -24.84 -11.34
C HIS A 35 -1.32 -25.27 -10.37
N ALA A 36 -0.97 -26.55 -10.49
CA ALA A 36 0.05 -27.22 -9.74
C ALA A 36 1.44 -26.65 -10.05
N THR A 37 2.31 -26.78 -9.06
CA THR A 37 3.76 -26.62 -9.11
C THR A 37 4.40 -27.19 -10.37
N SER A 38 5.07 -26.32 -11.12
CA SER A 38 6.24 -26.67 -11.94
C SER A 38 7.26 -25.54 -11.77
N GLN A 39 8.46 -25.91 -11.30
CA GLN A 39 9.62 -25.04 -11.35
C GLN A 39 10.07 -24.95 -12.81
N SER A 40 9.57 -23.95 -13.51
CA SER A 40 10.03 -23.56 -14.84
C SER A 40 10.43 -22.10 -14.77
N THR A 41 11.65 -21.78 -15.23
CA THR A 41 12.13 -20.44 -15.54
C THR A 41 10.98 -19.59 -16.07
N PRO A 42 10.70 -18.37 -15.55
CA PRO A 42 9.54 -17.61 -15.99
C PRO A 42 9.73 -17.24 -17.46
N GLN A 43 9.20 -18.08 -18.35
CA GLN A 43 8.92 -17.70 -19.72
C GLN A 43 7.94 -16.56 -19.61
N MET A 44 8.42 -15.38 -19.98
CA MET A 44 7.64 -14.16 -20.03
C MET A 44 6.60 -14.37 -21.13
N THR A 45 5.45 -14.96 -20.77
CA THR A 45 4.31 -15.08 -21.66
C THR A 45 4.00 -13.66 -22.17
N PRO A 46 3.87 -13.45 -23.49
CA PRO A 46 3.48 -12.15 -24.00
C PRO A 46 2.19 -11.72 -23.31
N VAL A 47 2.25 -10.59 -22.60
CA VAL A 47 1.09 -10.02 -21.92
C VAL A 47 0.04 -9.75 -23.01
N PRO A 48 -1.17 -10.30 -22.91
CA PRO A 48 -2.18 -10.19 -23.97
C PRO A 48 -2.39 -8.72 -24.33
N THR A 49 -2.14 -8.40 -25.60
CA THR A 49 -2.00 -7.04 -26.13
C THR A 49 -3.35 -6.33 -26.38
N ALA A 50 -4.43 -6.81 -25.75
CA ALA A 50 -5.77 -6.24 -25.90
C ALA A 50 -6.53 -6.23 -24.57
N ALA A 51 -5.87 -5.88 -23.47
CA ALA A 51 -6.58 -5.50 -22.26
C ALA A 51 -7.24 -4.13 -22.49
N THR A 52 -8.57 -4.05 -22.30
CA THR A 52 -9.33 -2.79 -22.36
C THR A 52 -8.59 -1.69 -21.59
N PRO A 53 -8.39 -0.49 -22.17
CA PRO A 53 -7.71 0.62 -21.49
C PRO A 53 -8.26 0.90 -20.09
N LEU A 54 -7.48 0.57 -19.07
CA LEU A 54 -7.81 0.85 -17.69
C LEU A 54 -7.77 2.35 -17.38
N ARG A 55 -8.62 2.77 -16.44
CA ARG A 55 -8.67 4.12 -15.88
C ARG A 55 -8.16 4.10 -14.44
N ILE A 56 -7.01 4.71 -14.20
CA ILE A 56 -6.28 4.65 -12.92
C ILE A 56 -6.15 6.05 -12.34
N LEU A 57 -6.55 6.24 -11.08
CA LEU A 57 -6.29 7.46 -10.33
C LEU A 57 -5.19 7.16 -9.30
N GLN A 58 -4.06 7.86 -9.39
CA GLN A 58 -3.01 7.80 -8.37
C GLN A 58 -3.19 8.94 -7.36
N MET A 59 -3.12 8.64 -6.07
CA MET A 59 -3.11 9.60 -4.98
C MET A 59 -1.68 9.74 -4.45
N ASN A 60 -1.15 10.96 -4.57
CA ASN A 60 0.14 11.34 -4.01
C ASN A 60 0.07 12.77 -3.45
N SER A 61 0.00 12.90 -2.13
CA SER A 61 -0.14 14.19 -1.46
C SER A 61 1.18 14.96 -1.29
N LEU A 62 2.34 14.31 -1.47
CA LEU A 62 3.63 14.95 -1.26
C LEU A 62 4.13 15.63 -2.53
N LEU A 63 4.40 14.87 -3.59
CA LEU A 63 4.98 15.35 -4.85
C LEU A 63 6.15 16.35 -4.66
N ASN A 64 6.90 16.21 -3.57
CA ASN A 64 8.02 17.08 -3.22
C ASN A 64 9.36 16.49 -3.71
N GLY A 65 9.36 15.21 -4.09
CA GLY A 65 10.50 14.49 -4.64
C GLY A 65 10.96 13.31 -3.81
N GLY A 66 12.05 12.69 -4.25
CA GLY A 66 12.56 11.43 -3.73
C GLY A 66 12.11 10.22 -4.57
N GLY A 67 12.57 9.03 -4.18
CA GLY A 67 12.38 7.81 -4.97
C GLY A 67 10.91 7.39 -5.14
N THR A 68 10.04 7.69 -4.18
CA THR A 68 8.60 7.40 -4.28
C THR A 68 7.93 8.23 -5.37
N ASP A 69 8.19 9.54 -5.38
CA ASP A 69 7.54 10.47 -6.30
C ASP A 69 8.06 10.28 -7.73
N ASP A 70 9.38 10.07 -7.91
CA ASP A 70 9.96 9.72 -9.21
C ASP A 70 9.36 8.43 -9.78
N ARG A 71 9.27 7.38 -8.96
CA ARG A 71 8.72 6.10 -9.41
C ARG A 71 7.22 6.17 -9.69
N ALA A 72 6.47 6.97 -8.94
CA ALA A 72 5.05 7.21 -9.21
C ALA A 72 4.84 7.87 -10.58
N VAL A 73 5.55 8.97 -10.86
CA VAL A 73 5.41 9.69 -12.15
C VAL A 73 5.90 8.83 -13.33
N ARG A 74 7.02 8.12 -13.20
CA ARG A 74 7.50 7.18 -14.25
C ARG A 74 6.51 6.04 -14.51
N LEU A 75 5.85 5.55 -13.47
CA LEU A 75 4.84 4.51 -13.62
C LEU A 75 3.64 5.02 -14.43
N ILE A 76 3.21 6.26 -14.21
CA ILE A 76 2.16 6.89 -15.03
C ILE A 76 2.58 6.97 -16.49
N ALA A 77 3.81 7.43 -16.78
CA ALA A 77 4.33 7.47 -18.14
C ALA A 77 4.32 6.06 -18.79
N GLY A 78 4.74 5.04 -18.04
CA GLY A 78 4.70 3.64 -18.50
C GLY A 78 3.29 3.09 -18.73
N PHE A 79 2.29 3.55 -17.98
CA PHE A 79 0.89 3.22 -18.21
C PHE A 79 0.32 3.92 -19.45
N HIS A 80 0.64 5.20 -19.65
CA HIS A 80 0.25 5.94 -20.85
C HIS A 80 0.82 5.32 -22.12
N ALA A 81 2.10 4.92 -22.09
CA ALA A 81 2.74 4.22 -23.21
C ALA A 81 2.05 2.89 -23.58
N ARG A 82 1.28 2.29 -22.64
CA ARG A 82 0.48 1.08 -22.85
C ARG A 82 -0.99 1.36 -23.17
N GLY A 83 -1.35 2.62 -23.41
CA GLY A 83 -2.71 3.03 -23.77
C GLY A 83 -3.67 3.17 -22.59
N HIS A 84 -3.21 3.06 -21.34
CA HIS A 84 -4.05 3.28 -20.17
C HIS A 84 -4.28 4.77 -19.91
N ARG A 85 -5.41 5.11 -19.30
CA ARG A 85 -5.73 6.46 -18.87
C ARG A 85 -5.40 6.61 -17.41
N VAL A 86 -4.36 7.38 -17.12
CA VAL A 86 -3.91 7.59 -15.74
C VAL A 86 -3.91 9.06 -15.43
N ALA A 87 -4.31 9.40 -14.20
CA ALA A 87 -4.22 10.73 -13.67
C ALA A 87 -3.68 10.69 -12.24
N ILE A 88 -3.16 11.81 -11.77
CA ILE A 88 -2.65 11.97 -10.41
C ILE A 88 -3.45 13.02 -9.64
N ALA A 89 -4.03 12.62 -8.52
CA ALA A 89 -4.59 13.50 -7.51
C ALA A 89 -3.46 13.92 -6.55
N GLY A 90 -3.11 15.20 -6.60
CA GLY A 90 -2.01 15.75 -5.82
C GLY A 90 -1.97 17.27 -5.91
N LEU A 91 -0.98 17.87 -5.25
CA LEU A 91 -0.78 19.32 -5.26
C LEU A 91 0.06 19.72 -6.48
N PRO A 92 -0.48 20.52 -7.42
CA PRO A 92 0.20 20.83 -8.68
C PRO A 92 1.46 21.70 -8.51
N ASP A 93 1.49 22.55 -7.50
CA ASP A 93 2.57 23.55 -7.33
C ASP A 93 3.86 22.97 -6.72
N ARG A 94 3.84 21.68 -6.34
CA ARG A 94 5.00 20.95 -5.81
C ARG A 94 5.96 20.56 -6.93
N LYS A 95 7.23 20.30 -6.58
CA LYS A 95 8.30 20.00 -7.54
C LYS A 95 7.91 18.92 -8.55
N TYR A 96 7.42 17.78 -8.09
CA TYR A 96 7.00 16.68 -8.97
C TYR A 96 5.59 16.87 -9.56
N GLY A 97 4.78 17.79 -9.02
CA GLY A 97 3.56 18.24 -9.70
C GLY A 97 3.88 18.96 -11.01
N ARG A 98 4.89 19.86 -11.00
CA ARG A 98 5.37 20.55 -12.20
C ARG A 98 5.96 19.56 -13.22
N ILE A 99 6.84 18.67 -12.78
CA ILE A 99 7.44 17.63 -13.63
C ILE A 99 6.36 16.74 -14.26
N ALA A 100 5.36 16.31 -13.47
CA ALA A 100 4.26 15.50 -13.99
C ALA A 100 3.52 16.24 -15.12
N ARG A 101 3.23 17.54 -14.95
CA ARG A 101 2.60 18.36 -15.99
C ARG A 101 3.48 18.51 -17.24
N GLU A 102 4.78 18.72 -17.08
CA GLU A 102 5.74 18.79 -18.19
C GLU A 102 5.77 17.50 -19.00
N TRP A 103 5.56 16.34 -18.34
CA TRP A 103 5.47 15.04 -19.00
C TRP A 103 4.08 14.71 -19.52
N GLY A 104 3.15 15.67 -19.54
CA GLY A 104 1.79 15.49 -20.02
C GLY A 104 0.93 14.60 -19.12
N VAL A 105 1.33 14.35 -17.88
CA VAL A 105 0.55 13.58 -16.91
C VAL A 105 -0.66 14.41 -16.47
N PRO A 106 -1.89 13.92 -16.66
CA PRO A 106 -3.08 14.60 -16.19
C PRO A 106 -3.06 14.72 -14.66
N MET A 107 -3.00 15.95 -14.16
CA MET A 107 -3.20 16.22 -12.73
C MET A 107 -4.65 16.57 -12.47
N VAL A 108 -5.27 15.90 -11.50
CA VAL A 108 -6.58 16.32 -11.00
C VAL A 108 -6.40 17.12 -9.72
N PRO A 109 -7.03 18.30 -9.62
CA PRO A 109 -6.88 19.15 -8.45
C PRO A 109 -7.55 18.48 -7.25
N ALA A 110 -6.73 18.19 -6.26
CA ALA A 110 -7.16 17.77 -4.95
C ALA A 110 -6.88 18.97 -4.04
N GLY A 111 -7.95 19.68 -3.63
CA GLY A 111 -7.84 21.02 -3.04
C GLY A 111 -6.97 21.09 -1.78
N PRO A 112 -6.67 22.31 -1.27
CA PRO A 112 -5.78 22.47 -0.14
C PRO A 112 -6.35 21.80 1.12
N GLY A 113 -5.49 21.05 1.81
CA GLY A 113 -5.86 20.34 3.02
C GLY A 113 -6.52 18.98 2.77
N LYS A 114 -6.62 18.20 3.85
CA LYS A 114 -6.94 16.78 3.80
C LYS A 114 -8.39 16.48 3.37
N ALA A 115 -9.35 17.27 3.83
CA ALA A 115 -10.75 17.10 3.46
C ALA A 115 -10.97 17.39 1.96
N ALA A 116 -10.45 18.51 1.46
CA ALA A 116 -10.52 18.86 0.05
C ALA A 116 -9.76 17.85 -0.84
N TYR A 117 -8.65 17.30 -0.35
CA TYR A 117 -7.93 16.22 -1.02
C TYR A 117 -8.77 14.95 -1.19
N ILE A 118 -9.46 14.52 -0.12
CA ILE A 118 -10.35 13.35 -0.14
C ILE A 118 -11.58 13.59 -1.03
N LEU A 119 -12.28 14.71 -0.83
CA LEU A 119 -13.51 15.04 -1.56
C LEU A 119 -13.24 15.29 -3.05
N GLY A 120 -12.13 15.96 -3.36
CA GLY A 120 -11.65 16.15 -4.73
C GLY A 120 -11.39 14.80 -5.39
N SER A 121 -10.62 13.92 -4.73
CA SER A 121 -10.35 12.58 -5.24
C SER A 121 -11.63 11.75 -5.43
N ALA A 122 -12.58 11.80 -4.48
CA ALA A 122 -13.87 11.12 -4.59
C ALA A 122 -14.71 11.62 -5.77
N ARG A 123 -14.73 12.94 -6.00
CA ARG A 123 -15.41 13.56 -7.15
C ARG A 123 -14.78 13.10 -8.47
N GLU A 124 -13.45 13.08 -8.53
CA GLU A 124 -12.72 12.66 -9.73
C GLU A 124 -12.89 11.17 -10.01
N LEU A 125 -12.83 10.31 -8.99
CA LEU A 125 -13.16 8.88 -9.10
C LEU A 125 -14.51 8.67 -9.81
N ARG A 126 -15.54 9.39 -9.36
CA ARG A 126 -16.89 9.33 -9.93
C ARG A 126 -16.95 9.89 -11.34
N ARG A 127 -16.42 11.11 -11.55
CA ARG A 127 -16.47 11.81 -12.84
C ARG A 127 -15.70 11.08 -13.94
N GLY A 128 -14.48 10.64 -13.62
CA GLY A 128 -13.59 9.96 -14.54
C GLY A 128 -13.90 8.48 -14.74
N LYS A 129 -14.83 7.90 -13.95
CA LYS A 129 -15.14 6.46 -13.89
C LYS A 129 -13.86 5.63 -13.73
N TYR A 130 -13.02 6.04 -12.80
CA TYR A 130 -11.76 5.35 -12.53
C TYR A 130 -12.05 3.97 -11.93
N GLN A 131 -11.38 2.96 -12.45
CA GLN A 131 -11.53 1.56 -12.04
C GLN A 131 -10.56 1.21 -10.93
N ILE A 132 -9.39 1.86 -10.92
CA ILE A 132 -8.32 1.60 -9.96
C ILE A 132 -7.97 2.90 -9.25
N LEU A 133 -7.89 2.83 -7.93
CA LEU A 133 -7.37 3.88 -7.06
C LEU A 133 -6.06 3.41 -6.47
N GLN A 134 -4.96 4.12 -6.73
CA GLN A 134 -3.63 3.74 -6.28
C GLN A 134 -3.08 4.77 -5.30
N ALA A 135 -2.58 4.36 -4.13
CA ALA A 135 -1.99 5.28 -3.15
C ALA A 135 -0.52 4.97 -2.89
N HIS A 136 0.36 5.98 -2.96
CA HIS A 136 1.82 5.79 -2.94
C HIS A 136 2.48 6.01 -1.57
N HIS A 137 1.91 6.90 -0.75
CA HIS A 137 2.45 7.20 0.58
C HIS A 137 1.56 6.66 1.68
N GLY A 138 2.16 6.28 2.82
CA GLY A 138 1.39 5.78 3.96
C GLY A 138 0.32 6.76 4.46
N ARG A 139 0.55 8.07 4.30
CA ARG A 139 -0.43 9.12 4.61
C ARG A 139 -1.59 9.22 3.62
N ASP A 140 -1.44 8.65 2.43
CA ASP A 140 -2.47 8.61 1.38
C ASP A 140 -3.34 7.35 1.44
N TYR A 141 -2.97 6.35 2.24
CA TYR A 141 -3.73 5.09 2.33
C TYR A 141 -5.14 5.28 2.87
N TRP A 142 -5.29 5.89 4.04
CA TRP A 142 -6.62 6.08 4.61
C TRP A 142 -7.44 7.13 3.83
N PRO A 143 -6.88 8.27 3.34
CA PRO A 143 -7.60 9.16 2.44
C PRO A 143 -8.11 8.45 1.18
N ALA A 144 -7.32 7.53 0.62
CA ALA A 144 -7.74 6.75 -0.54
C ALA A 144 -8.92 5.81 -0.21
N VAL A 145 -8.88 5.12 0.93
CA VAL A 145 -10.02 4.30 1.39
C VAL A 145 -11.28 5.16 1.50
N VAL A 146 -11.20 6.33 2.15
CA VAL A 146 -12.35 7.22 2.33
C VAL A 146 -12.82 7.79 0.99
N ALA A 147 -11.91 8.22 0.11
CA ALA A 147 -12.26 8.71 -1.22
C ALA A 147 -12.96 7.63 -2.06
N GLY A 148 -12.47 6.38 -2.01
CA GLY A 148 -13.08 5.24 -2.67
C GLY A 148 -14.51 4.99 -2.19
N ILE A 149 -14.76 5.05 -0.87
CA ILE A 149 -16.11 4.92 -0.29
C ILE A 149 -17.01 6.08 -0.72
N LEU A 150 -16.56 7.33 -0.55
CA LEU A 150 -17.34 8.54 -0.86
C LEU A 150 -17.62 8.73 -2.36
N SER A 151 -16.80 8.14 -3.22
CA SER A 151 -17.01 8.21 -4.67
C SER A 151 -18.28 7.50 -5.12
N GLY A 152 -18.73 6.47 -4.38
CA GLY A 152 -19.85 5.60 -4.75
C GLY A 152 -19.54 4.61 -5.89
N VAL A 153 -18.37 4.69 -6.54
CA VAL A 153 -18.02 3.81 -7.69
C VAL A 153 -17.24 2.56 -7.31
N ARG A 154 -16.79 2.44 -6.04
CA ARG A 154 -16.04 1.30 -5.49
C ARG A 154 -14.86 0.85 -6.39
N PRO A 155 -13.86 1.72 -6.62
CA PRO A 155 -12.70 1.35 -7.41
C PRO A 155 -11.88 0.27 -6.68
N SER A 156 -11.13 -0.55 -7.42
CA SER A 156 -10.12 -1.42 -6.82
C SER A 156 -8.99 -0.57 -6.23
N LEU A 157 -8.82 -0.65 -4.91
CA LEU A 157 -7.81 0.05 -4.15
C LEU A 157 -6.49 -0.74 -4.13
N VAL A 158 -5.46 -0.11 -4.68
CA VAL A 158 -4.10 -0.62 -4.71
C VAL A 158 -3.20 0.26 -3.85
N LEU A 159 -2.55 -0.32 -2.84
CA LEU A 159 -1.58 0.41 -2.02
C LEU A 159 -0.17 0.11 -2.52
N VAL A 160 0.64 1.14 -2.77
CA VAL A 160 2.05 0.96 -3.13
C VAL A 160 2.89 1.28 -1.92
N ARG A 161 3.77 0.36 -1.55
CA ARG A 161 4.68 0.51 -0.43
C ARG A 161 6.10 0.69 -0.92
N HIS A 162 6.64 1.88 -0.65
CA HIS A 162 8.01 2.25 -0.96
C HIS A 162 8.97 2.09 0.24
N LEU A 163 8.44 2.10 1.46
CA LEU A 163 9.23 2.03 2.70
C LEU A 163 9.14 0.65 3.34
N ALA A 164 10.31 0.08 3.65
CA ALA A 164 10.47 -1.12 4.45
C ALA A 164 10.26 -0.85 5.95
N LYS A 165 9.15 -0.18 6.30
CA LYS A 165 8.72 0.02 7.68
C LYS A 165 7.39 -0.69 7.85
N SER A 166 7.31 -1.56 8.85
CA SER A 166 6.04 -2.18 9.20
C SER A 166 4.98 -1.11 9.47
N PRO A 167 3.72 -1.31 9.07
CA PRO A 167 2.64 -0.44 9.53
C PRO A 167 2.62 -0.51 11.07
N SER A 168 3.00 0.59 11.71
CA SER A 168 3.26 0.63 13.15
C SER A 168 1.99 0.70 13.99
N SER A 169 0.84 1.02 13.37
CA SER A 169 -0.44 1.09 14.08
C SER A 169 -1.34 -0.11 13.79
N PHE A 170 -2.02 -0.62 14.81
CA PHE A 170 -3.04 -1.66 14.70
C PHE A 170 -4.11 -1.32 13.65
N VAL A 171 -4.52 -0.04 13.60
CA VAL A 171 -5.46 0.50 12.61
C VAL A 171 -4.93 0.34 11.18
N SER A 172 -3.64 0.65 10.95
CA SER A 172 -3.05 0.48 9.62
C SER A 172 -2.93 -0.99 9.20
N ARG A 173 -2.57 -1.91 10.10
CA ARG A 173 -2.50 -3.35 9.77
C ARG A 173 -3.86 -4.00 9.58
N ARG A 174 -4.83 -3.72 10.46
CA ARG A 174 -6.09 -4.46 10.50
C ARG A 174 -7.22 -3.83 9.70
N PHE A 175 -7.21 -2.51 9.54
CA PHE A 175 -8.27 -1.81 8.82
C PHE A 175 -7.87 -1.46 7.40
N LEU A 176 -6.71 -0.82 7.19
CA LEU A 176 -6.33 -0.35 5.85
C LEU A 176 -5.98 -1.50 4.90
N LEU A 177 -5.22 -2.50 5.37
CA LEU A 177 -4.85 -3.64 4.53
C LEU A 177 -6.04 -4.52 4.15
N ASN A 178 -7.05 -4.62 5.01
CA ASN A 178 -8.27 -5.37 4.72
C ASN A 178 -9.20 -4.66 3.71
N ARG A 179 -8.93 -3.39 3.40
CA ARG A 179 -9.72 -2.61 2.44
C ARG A 179 -9.05 -2.47 1.07
N CYS A 180 -7.81 -2.91 0.92
CA CYS A 180 -7.15 -2.93 -0.38
C CYS A 180 -7.26 -4.32 -1.05
N GLU A 181 -7.53 -4.32 -2.34
CA GLU A 181 -7.56 -5.52 -3.17
C GLU A 181 -6.14 -6.03 -3.46
N ALA A 182 -5.17 -5.12 -3.51
CA ALA A 182 -3.76 -5.46 -3.71
C ALA A 182 -2.82 -4.49 -3.01
N MET A 183 -1.66 -5.01 -2.60
CA MET A 183 -0.54 -4.20 -2.16
C MET A 183 0.71 -4.51 -2.99
N VAL A 184 1.31 -3.48 -3.56
CA VAL A 184 2.52 -3.56 -4.37
C VAL A 184 3.71 -3.14 -3.52
N ALA A 185 4.60 -4.08 -3.25
CA ALA A 185 5.91 -3.78 -2.69
C ALA A 185 6.87 -3.41 -3.82
N VAL A 186 7.68 -2.36 -3.64
CA VAL A 186 8.65 -1.94 -4.67
C VAL A 186 9.90 -2.83 -4.77
N SER A 187 10.10 -3.73 -3.81
CA SER A 187 11.19 -4.72 -3.80
C SER A 187 10.80 -5.95 -2.99
N GLU A 188 11.52 -7.05 -3.21
CA GLU A 188 11.45 -8.28 -2.42
C GLU A 188 11.63 -7.99 -0.92
N PHE A 189 12.62 -7.16 -0.58
CA PHE A 189 12.89 -6.75 0.80
C PHE A 189 11.68 -6.06 1.45
N VAL A 190 11.04 -5.12 0.77
CA VAL A 190 9.81 -4.46 1.28
C VAL A 190 8.68 -5.48 1.42
N ALA A 191 8.54 -6.42 0.47
CA ALA A 191 7.53 -7.47 0.54
C ALA A 191 7.74 -8.36 1.77
N GLU A 192 8.98 -8.76 2.04
CA GLU A 192 9.33 -9.58 3.20
C GLU A 192 9.08 -8.83 4.51
N VAL A 193 9.45 -7.55 4.59
CA VAL A 193 9.14 -6.71 5.78
C VAL A 193 7.64 -6.56 5.98
N LEU A 194 6.84 -6.42 4.92
CA LEU A 194 5.38 -6.35 5.02
C LEU A 194 4.75 -7.67 5.49
N LYS A 195 5.28 -8.82 5.05
CA LYS A 195 4.78 -10.15 5.42
C LYS A 195 5.18 -10.55 6.84
N LYS A 196 6.47 -10.42 7.16
CA LYS A 196 7.07 -10.91 8.40
C LYS A 196 6.98 -9.89 9.54
N GLY A 197 6.91 -8.61 9.19
CA GLY A 197 7.02 -7.51 10.12
C GLY A 197 8.46 -7.34 10.60
N SER A 198 9.14 -6.29 10.13
CA SER A 198 10.29 -5.72 10.84
C SER A 198 9.82 -4.45 11.55
N TYR A 199 9.86 -4.45 12.88
CA TYR A 199 9.62 -3.25 13.68
C TYR A 199 10.97 -2.79 14.23
N GLU A 200 11.59 -1.85 13.54
CA GLU A 200 12.76 -1.11 14.02
C GLU A 200 12.26 0.21 14.62
N PRO A 201 12.11 0.30 15.96
CA PRO A 201 11.61 1.51 16.62
C PRO A 201 12.50 2.73 16.35
N ASP A 202 13.79 2.50 16.08
CA ASP A 202 14.82 3.54 15.95
C ASP A 202 15.17 3.90 14.49
N SER A 203 14.41 3.40 13.51
CA SER A 203 14.57 3.86 12.12
C SER A 203 14.09 5.31 12.01
N PRO A 204 14.93 6.23 11.46
CA PRO A 204 14.66 7.67 11.40
C PRO A 204 13.35 8.05 10.72
#